data_AF-A0A2V8ZZ21-F1
#
_entry.id   AF-A0A2V8ZZ21-F1
#
_cell.length_a   1.000
_cell.length_b   1.000
_cell.length_c   1.000
_cell.angle_alpha   90.00
_cell.angle_beta   90.00
_cell.angle_gamma   90.00
#
_symmetry.space_group_name_H-M   'P 1'
#
loop_
_entity.id
_entity.type
_entity.pdbx_description
1 polymer ?
#
loop_
_entity_poly.entity_id
_entity_poly.type
_entity_poly.pdbx_seq_one_letter_code
_entity_poly.pdbx_strand_id
1 'polypeptide(L)'
;MAMHMNLGENAQMALTTLRENKTRSFLTVLGVVIGITALLSVVSILMGVYADVNAYLSDYGPETLFIFRFDPGIHTGRLTPEERARKPLTLEDAEAIREYCPAVRAVTASVYPRFEEEGPQRGPVTARYLSKEVSGIDYNGTLPATEEVFNSRPARGRFFSEAENQHRADVAVIGPDIVKTLYPDGEPIGKPILIDGVSYEVIGVLEKRKGQLVKDQSADKAVLVPYRSYKKHLPMDDENLVGAVAYPGRMPEAEDEIRGVLRRRRNVPYSNPDNFGISSAQQIANEFRQITSSVALLISVISSIGLLVGGVGVMNIMLMSVTQRTREIGVRKAIGARRSDVIWQFLTEAVVLTGAGGVIGVLLGGGISLLINLAVPSLPSYIPLWAIVLAVGVSMSVGLFFGMYPAIKAARLDPVEALRYE
;
A
#
# COMPACT_ATOMS: atom_id res chain seq x y z
N MET A 1 17.30 -42.91 -31.28
CA MET A 1 15.97 -42.30 -31.53
C MET A 1 15.58 -41.55 -30.27
N ALA A 2 15.74 -40.22 -30.26
CA ALA A 2 15.44 -39.42 -29.09
C ALA A 2 13.93 -39.45 -28.86
N MET A 3 13.51 -40.14 -27.80
CA MET A 3 12.14 -40.16 -27.32
C MET A 3 11.78 -38.71 -26.97
N HIS A 4 11.11 -38.00 -27.88
CA HIS A 4 10.53 -36.70 -27.60
C HIS A 4 9.52 -36.94 -26.47
N MET A 5 9.91 -36.59 -25.25
CA MET A 5 9.03 -36.62 -24.09
C MET A 5 7.84 -35.71 -24.38
N ASN A 6 6.68 -36.30 -24.69
CA ASN A 6 5.45 -35.54 -24.85
C ASN A 6 5.03 -35.03 -23.46
N LEU A 7 5.27 -33.74 -23.21
CA LEU A 7 4.80 -33.02 -22.02
C LEU A 7 3.32 -33.28 -21.73
N GLY A 8 2.51 -33.48 -22.78
CA GLY A 8 1.10 -33.85 -22.67
C GLY A 8 0.84 -35.22 -22.03
N GLU A 9 1.61 -36.25 -22.38
CA GLU A 9 1.48 -37.60 -21.78
C GLU A 9 1.92 -37.62 -20.32
N ASN A 10 3.00 -36.89 -19.98
CA ASN A 10 3.46 -36.76 -18.60
C ASN A 10 2.45 -36.00 -17.73
N ALA A 11 1.81 -34.95 -18.26
CA ALA A 11 0.75 -34.24 -17.57
C ALA A 11 -0.49 -35.13 -17.36
N GLN A 12 -0.84 -35.94 -18.36
CA GLN A 12 -1.98 -36.86 -18.28
C GLN A 12 -1.71 -37.97 -17.25
N MET A 13 -0.48 -38.52 -17.20
CA MET A 13 -0.06 -39.46 -16.17
C MET A 13 -0.09 -38.85 -14.77
N ALA A 14 0.36 -37.61 -14.61
CA ALA A 14 0.29 -36.91 -13.32
C ALA A 14 -1.17 -36.77 -12.85
N LEU A 15 -2.11 -36.43 -13.74
CA LEU A 15 -3.54 -36.35 -13.42
C LEU A 15 -4.14 -37.70 -13.00
N THR A 16 -3.74 -38.82 -13.60
CA THR A 16 -4.20 -40.15 -13.20
C THR A 16 -3.69 -40.51 -11.80
N THR A 17 -2.43 -40.22 -11.47
CA THR A 17 -1.89 -40.46 -10.12
C THR A 17 -2.66 -39.68 -9.04
N LEU A 18 -3.09 -38.45 -9.35
CA LEU A 18 -3.89 -37.63 -8.43
C LEU A 18 -5.27 -38.22 -8.15
N ARG A 19 -5.86 -38.89 -9.16
CA ARG A 19 -7.17 -39.53 -9.03
C ARG A 19 -7.14 -40.82 -8.22
N GLU A 20 -6.02 -41.54 -8.21
CA GLU A 20 -5.86 -42.79 -7.46
C GLU A 20 -5.67 -42.55 -5.96
N ASN A 21 -4.93 -41.50 -5.57
CA ASN A 21 -4.68 -41.14 -4.16
C ASN A 21 -5.32 -39.79 -3.78
N LYS A 22 -6.66 -39.71 -3.85
CA LYS A 22 -7.42 -38.45 -3.75
C LYS A 22 -7.14 -37.61 -2.52
N THR A 23 -7.11 -38.20 -1.32
CA THR A 23 -6.93 -37.46 -0.06
C THR A 23 -5.54 -36.87 0.08
N ARG A 24 -4.50 -37.66 -0.22
CA ARG A 24 -3.10 -37.23 -0.12
C ARG A 24 -2.74 -36.21 -1.18
N SER A 25 -3.18 -36.45 -2.41
CA SER A 25 -3.04 -35.55 -3.55
C SER A 25 -3.71 -34.21 -3.31
N PHE A 26 -4.94 -34.24 -2.79
CA PHE A 26 -5.65 -33.04 -2.39
C PHE A 26 -4.91 -32.25 -1.31
N LEU A 27 -4.49 -32.89 -0.20
CA LEU A 27 -3.76 -32.22 0.89
C LEU A 27 -2.44 -31.59 0.43
N THR A 28 -1.75 -32.21 -0.53
CA THR A 28 -0.48 -31.72 -1.06
C THR A 28 -0.67 -30.50 -1.94
N VAL A 29 -1.60 -30.60 -2.90
CA VAL A 29 -1.96 -29.47 -3.77
C VAL A 29 -2.50 -28.32 -2.91
N LEU A 30 -3.29 -28.62 -1.89
CA LEU A 30 -3.83 -27.63 -0.94
C LEU A 30 -2.71 -26.86 -0.22
N GLY A 31 -1.62 -27.50 0.21
CA GLY A 31 -0.48 -26.82 0.83
C GLY A 31 0.16 -25.79 -0.10
N VAL A 32 0.41 -26.17 -1.36
CA VAL A 32 0.94 -25.26 -2.39
C VAL A 32 -0.05 -24.13 -2.68
N VAL A 33 -1.34 -24.46 -2.84
CA VAL A 33 -2.41 -23.49 -3.11
C VAL A 33 -2.50 -22.47 -1.98
N ILE A 34 -2.56 -22.89 -0.72
CA ILE A 34 -2.64 -21.97 0.44
C ILE A 34 -1.39 -21.08 0.48
N GLY A 35 -0.19 -21.65 0.30
CA GLY A 35 1.06 -20.88 0.31
C GLY A 35 1.09 -19.77 -0.77
N ILE A 36 0.72 -20.12 -2.01
CA ILE A 36 0.67 -19.16 -3.12
C ILE A 36 -0.48 -18.15 -2.96
N THR A 37 -1.64 -18.59 -2.50
CA THR A 37 -2.80 -17.72 -2.26
C THR A 37 -2.48 -16.67 -1.20
N ALA A 38 -1.88 -17.08 -0.07
CA ALA A 38 -1.50 -16.17 1.00
C ALA A 38 -0.45 -15.16 0.54
N LEU A 39 0.59 -15.63 -0.17
CA LEU A 39 1.63 -14.77 -0.74
C LEU A 39 1.03 -13.70 -1.66
N LEU A 40 0.18 -14.10 -2.62
CA LEU A 40 -0.39 -13.18 -3.60
C LEU A 40 -1.42 -12.24 -2.99
N SER A 41 -2.24 -12.71 -2.05
CA SER A 41 -3.21 -11.86 -1.36
C SER A 41 -2.50 -10.69 -0.69
N VAL A 42 -1.40 -10.96 0.00
CA VAL A 42 -0.61 -9.94 0.67
C VAL A 42 0.10 -9.04 -0.33
N VAL A 43 0.79 -9.60 -1.33
CA VAL A 43 1.45 -8.79 -2.36
C VAL A 43 0.44 -7.85 -3.04
N SER A 44 -0.80 -8.31 -3.24
CA SER A 44 -1.86 -7.48 -3.84
C SER A 44 -2.20 -6.25 -3.01
N ILE A 45 -2.31 -6.42 -1.69
CA ILE A 45 -2.63 -5.35 -0.74
C ILE A 45 -1.44 -4.39 -0.66
N LEU A 46 -0.22 -4.93 -0.47
CA LEU A 46 0.99 -4.11 -0.35
C LEU A 46 1.22 -3.26 -1.59
N MET A 47 1.03 -3.82 -2.79
CA MET A 47 1.18 -3.10 -4.05
C MET A 47 0.07 -2.06 -4.21
N GLY A 48 -1.17 -2.39 -3.89
CA GLY A 48 -2.30 -1.46 -3.96
C GLY A 48 -2.13 -0.26 -3.04
N VAL A 49 -1.74 -0.49 -1.78
CA VAL A 49 -1.46 0.58 -0.83
C VAL A 49 -0.25 1.40 -1.28
N TYR A 50 0.82 0.77 -1.77
CA TYR A 50 1.99 1.48 -2.29
C TYR A 50 1.63 2.38 -3.49
N ALA A 51 0.83 1.90 -4.43
CA ALA A 51 0.39 2.71 -5.57
C ALA A 51 -0.49 3.88 -5.14
N ASP A 52 -1.38 3.67 -4.18
CA ASP A 52 -2.25 4.71 -3.65
C ASP A 52 -1.48 5.80 -2.89
N VAL A 53 -0.52 5.41 -2.03
CA VAL A 53 0.39 6.34 -1.35
C VAL A 53 1.17 7.18 -2.37
N ASN A 54 1.70 6.55 -3.42
CA ASN A 54 2.43 7.29 -4.46
C ASN A 54 1.50 8.23 -5.24
N ALA A 55 0.26 7.82 -5.54
CA ALA A 55 -0.70 8.68 -6.19
C ALA A 55 -1.07 9.88 -5.30
N TYR A 56 -1.26 9.65 -4.00
CA TYR A 56 -1.53 10.67 -3.01
C TYR A 56 -0.38 11.69 -2.91
N LEU A 57 0.86 11.21 -2.80
CA LEU A 57 2.04 12.07 -2.71
C LEU A 57 2.34 12.81 -4.04
N SER A 58 2.04 12.17 -5.17
CA SER A 58 2.20 12.80 -6.50
C SER A 58 1.26 14.00 -6.71
N ASP A 59 0.13 14.05 -6.00
CA ASP A 59 -0.79 15.18 -6.11
C ASP A 59 -0.23 16.48 -5.50
N TYR A 60 0.74 16.37 -4.57
CA TYR A 60 1.38 17.53 -3.94
C TYR A 60 2.58 18.08 -4.72
N GLY A 61 3.07 17.35 -5.73
CA GLY A 61 4.26 17.72 -6.50
C GLY A 61 5.58 17.26 -5.85
N PRO A 62 6.62 16.98 -6.66
CA PRO A 62 7.89 16.41 -6.19
C PRO A 62 8.75 17.41 -5.40
N GLU A 63 8.48 18.71 -5.54
CA GLU A 63 9.24 19.82 -4.94
C GLU A 63 8.65 20.29 -3.61
N THR A 64 7.68 19.54 -3.07
CA THR A 64 6.95 19.91 -1.87
C THR A 64 7.59 19.31 -0.62
N LEU A 65 7.87 20.18 0.33
CA LEU A 65 8.32 19.89 1.68
C LEU A 65 7.15 20.12 2.64
N PHE A 66 6.89 19.10 3.47
CA PHE A 66 5.96 19.16 4.57
C PHE A 66 6.74 19.37 5.86
N ILE A 67 6.29 20.33 6.65
CA ILE A 67 6.90 20.68 7.93
C ILE A 67 5.88 20.41 9.03
N PHE A 68 6.28 19.57 9.97
CA PHE A 68 5.43 19.02 11.02
C PHE A 68 5.98 19.39 12.40
N ARG A 69 5.13 19.39 13.42
CA ARG A 69 5.56 19.49 14.82
C ARG A 69 6.36 18.27 15.28
N PHE A 70 5.95 17.10 14.82
CA PHE A 70 6.61 15.82 15.10
C PHE A 70 7.37 15.36 13.86
N ASP A 71 8.29 14.42 14.05
CA ASP A 71 8.90 13.78 12.90
C ASP A 71 7.80 13.10 12.06
N PRO A 72 7.94 13.06 10.73
CA PRO A 72 7.00 12.33 9.88
C PRO A 72 7.20 10.82 10.04
N GLY A 73 6.13 10.05 9.83
CA GLY A 73 6.17 8.58 9.91
C GLY A 73 5.10 7.98 10.83
N ILE A 74 5.09 6.65 10.91
CA ILE A 74 4.15 5.91 11.76
C ILE A 74 4.71 5.87 13.19
N HIS A 75 4.10 6.65 14.09
CA HIS A 75 4.44 6.66 15.50
C HIS A 75 3.65 5.55 16.20
N THR A 76 4.27 4.38 16.41
CA THR A 76 3.60 3.21 17.01
C THR A 76 3.75 3.13 18.53
N GLY A 77 4.02 4.25 19.21
CA GLY A 77 4.23 4.32 20.66
C GLY A 77 3.75 5.64 21.24
N ARG A 78 3.74 5.73 22.57
CA ARG A 78 3.41 7.00 23.25
C ARG A 78 4.48 8.04 22.95
N LEU A 79 4.08 9.29 22.76
CA LEU A 79 5.02 10.38 22.58
C LEU A 79 5.91 10.48 23.81
N THR A 80 7.21 10.60 23.59
CA THR A 80 8.16 10.86 24.67
C THR A 80 7.79 12.17 25.40
N PRO A 81 8.18 12.35 26.67
CA PRO A 81 7.94 13.61 27.39
C PRO A 81 8.48 14.84 26.63
N GLU A 82 9.61 14.69 25.94
CA GLU A 82 10.21 15.74 25.11
C GLU A 82 9.35 16.07 23.88
N GLU A 83 8.84 15.05 23.18
CA GLU A 83 7.93 15.24 22.06
C GLU A 83 6.63 15.92 22.49
N ARG A 84 6.00 15.47 23.59
CA ARG A 84 4.78 16.12 24.11
C ARG A 84 5.00 17.60 24.46
N ALA A 85 6.20 17.94 24.94
CA ALA A 85 6.57 19.32 25.25
C ALA A 85 6.94 20.17 24.02
N ARG A 86 7.07 19.58 22.82
CA ARG A 86 7.33 20.34 21.58
C ARG A 86 6.19 21.32 21.33
N LYS A 87 6.52 22.57 21.03
CA LYS A 87 5.53 23.61 20.71
C LYS A 87 4.97 23.39 19.29
N PRO A 88 3.67 23.65 19.05
CA PRO A 88 3.10 23.67 17.71
C PRO A 88 3.85 24.63 16.78
N LEU A 89 3.79 24.36 15.49
CA LEU A 89 4.23 25.33 14.48
C LEU A 89 3.28 26.53 14.49
N THR A 90 3.80 27.70 14.15
CA THR A 90 3.04 28.96 14.15
C THR A 90 2.92 29.51 12.74
N LEU A 91 1.94 30.41 12.52
CA LEU A 91 1.82 31.10 11.24
C LEU A 91 3.08 31.93 10.95
N GLU A 92 3.66 32.52 11.99
CA GLU A 92 4.88 33.30 11.92
C GLU A 92 6.09 32.44 11.51
N ASP A 93 6.08 31.13 11.79
CA ASP A 93 7.12 30.21 11.30
C ASP A 93 7.02 30.04 9.77
N ALA A 94 5.80 29.91 9.24
CA ALA A 94 5.58 29.87 7.79
C ALA A 94 5.98 31.19 7.11
N GLU A 95 5.64 32.33 7.72
CA GLU A 95 6.05 33.65 7.21
C GLU A 95 7.56 33.83 7.21
N ALA A 96 8.25 33.35 8.25
CA ALA A 96 9.71 33.39 8.30
C ALA A 96 10.37 32.49 7.25
N ILE A 97 9.82 31.30 6.99
CA ILE A 97 10.31 30.46 5.89
C ILE A 97 10.17 31.23 4.56
N ARG A 98 9.02 31.87 4.33
CA ARG A 98 8.78 32.65 3.11
C ARG A 98 9.76 33.83 2.96
N GLU A 99 10.14 34.48 4.05
CA GLU A 99 11.01 35.66 4.05
C GLU A 99 12.51 35.30 3.95
N TYR A 100 12.94 34.25 4.66
CA TYR A 100 14.37 33.97 4.87
C TYR A 100 14.93 32.78 4.09
N CYS A 101 14.10 32.04 3.34
CA CYS A 101 14.54 30.89 2.53
C CYS A 101 14.49 31.20 1.02
N PRO A 102 15.57 31.73 0.40
CA PRO A 102 15.58 32.05 -1.03
C PRO A 102 15.50 30.83 -1.97
N ALA A 103 15.72 29.61 -1.48
CA ALA A 103 15.49 28.38 -2.24
C ALA A 103 14.01 27.95 -2.28
N VAL A 104 13.14 28.59 -1.48
CA VAL A 104 11.71 28.30 -1.41
C VAL A 104 10.93 29.27 -2.31
N ARG A 105 10.09 28.71 -3.17
CA ARG A 105 9.27 29.42 -4.16
C ARG A 105 7.92 29.88 -3.59
N ALA A 106 7.28 29.03 -2.78
CA ALA A 106 5.99 29.32 -2.16
C ALA A 106 5.87 28.62 -0.80
N VAL A 107 5.11 29.21 0.13
CA VAL A 107 4.87 28.68 1.47
C VAL A 107 3.39 28.83 1.82
N THR A 108 2.83 27.83 2.50
CA THR A 108 1.49 27.88 3.06
C THR A 108 1.48 27.35 4.49
N ALA A 109 0.42 27.69 5.22
CA ALA A 109 0.11 27.13 6.54
C ALA A 109 -1.35 26.67 6.56
N SER A 110 -1.59 25.52 7.17
CA SER A 110 -2.91 24.96 7.42
C SER A 110 -3.06 24.68 8.91
N VAL A 111 -4.04 25.31 9.55
CA VAL A 111 -4.35 25.10 10.97
C VAL A 111 -5.39 23.99 11.14
N TYR A 112 -5.13 23.15 12.13
CA TYR A 112 -5.94 22.00 12.53
C TYR A 112 -6.27 22.07 14.03
N PRO A 113 -7.29 21.31 14.47
CA PRO A 113 -7.47 21.03 15.88
C PRO A 113 -6.17 20.48 16.49
N ARG A 114 -5.86 20.92 17.71
CA ARG A 114 -4.62 20.50 18.35
C ARG A 114 -4.59 18.98 18.50
N PHE A 115 -3.51 18.36 18.04
CA PHE A 115 -3.25 16.97 18.34
C PHE A 115 -2.72 16.84 19.77
N GLU A 116 -3.55 16.29 20.66
CA GLU A 116 -3.15 15.89 22.01
C GLU A 116 -3.35 14.37 22.14
N GLU A 117 -2.27 13.65 22.44
CA GLU A 117 -2.32 12.20 22.65
C GLU A 117 -3.20 11.84 23.87
N GLU A 118 -3.18 12.70 24.89
CA GLU A 118 -3.92 12.54 26.14
C GLU A 118 -4.90 13.71 26.29
N GLY A 119 -6.19 13.45 26.12
CA GLY A 119 -7.24 14.46 26.27
C GLY A 119 -8.56 14.03 25.62
N PRO A 120 -9.66 14.77 25.87
CA PRO A 120 -10.90 14.56 25.14
C PRO A 120 -10.68 14.87 23.65
N GLN A 121 -10.68 13.83 22.81
CA GLN A 121 -10.61 14.02 21.37
C GLN A 121 -11.88 14.70 20.88
N ARG A 122 -11.72 15.69 20.00
CA ARG A 122 -12.85 16.33 19.34
C ARG A 122 -13.58 15.27 18.50
N GLY A 123 -14.90 15.22 18.64
CA GLY A 123 -15.74 14.36 17.80
C GLY A 123 -15.62 14.72 16.31
N PRO A 124 -16.12 13.85 15.42
CA PRO A 124 -16.04 14.10 13.98
C PRO A 124 -16.76 15.42 13.63
N VAL A 125 -16.09 16.25 12.83
CA VAL A 125 -16.68 17.49 12.35
C VAL A 125 -17.79 17.17 11.34
N THR A 126 -18.88 17.93 11.40
CA THR A 126 -20.03 17.77 10.51
C THR A 126 -20.23 18.98 9.61
N ALA A 127 -20.61 18.71 8.35
CA ALA A 127 -21.09 19.69 7.40
C ALA A 127 -22.56 19.42 7.09
N ARG A 128 -23.38 20.47 7.07
CA ARG A 128 -24.83 20.40 6.85
C ARG A 128 -25.26 21.37 5.77
N TYR A 129 -26.23 20.92 4.98
CA TYR A 129 -27.01 21.78 4.08
C TYR A 129 -28.44 21.29 4.07
N LEU A 130 -29.38 22.15 4.46
CA LEU A 130 -30.80 21.81 4.64
C LEU A 130 -30.97 20.57 5.54
N SER A 131 -31.60 19.51 5.06
CA SER A 131 -31.83 18.25 5.78
C SER A 131 -30.73 17.20 5.56
N LYS A 132 -29.61 17.56 4.91
CA LYS A 132 -28.51 16.65 4.58
C LYS A 132 -27.29 16.95 5.45
N GLU A 133 -26.60 15.90 5.85
CA GLU A 133 -25.42 15.97 6.73
C GLU A 133 -24.32 15.03 6.22
N VAL A 134 -23.08 15.48 6.33
CA VAL A 134 -21.87 14.68 6.20
C VAL A 134 -21.08 14.79 7.50
N SER A 135 -20.61 13.66 8.01
CA SER A 135 -19.75 13.59 9.20
C SER A 135 -18.36 13.09 8.83
N GLY A 136 -17.37 13.42 9.65
CA GLY A 136 -15.97 13.06 9.43
C GLY A 136 -15.36 13.81 8.25
N ILE A 137 -15.67 15.10 8.13
CA ILE A 137 -15.05 15.99 7.13
C ILE A 137 -13.64 16.39 7.58
N ASP A 138 -12.74 16.59 6.63
CA ASP A 138 -11.43 17.20 6.90
C ASP A 138 -11.58 18.72 6.83
N TYR A 139 -11.75 19.35 7.99
CA TYR A 139 -12.02 20.78 8.11
C TYR A 139 -10.82 21.52 8.68
N ASN A 140 -10.23 22.41 7.88
CA ASN A 140 -9.01 23.12 8.22
C ASN A 140 -8.98 24.54 7.64
N GLY A 141 -8.29 25.43 8.35
CA GLY A 141 -8.07 26.80 7.94
C GLY A 141 -6.76 26.94 7.18
N THR A 142 -6.76 27.43 5.95
CA THR A 142 -5.56 27.45 5.10
C THR A 142 -5.28 28.82 4.50
N LEU A 143 -4.01 29.10 4.19
CA LEU A 143 -3.65 30.31 3.43
C LEU A 143 -4.00 30.15 1.94
N PRO A 144 -4.21 31.25 1.19
CA PRO A 144 -4.48 31.19 -0.25
C PRO A 144 -3.40 30.44 -1.04
N ALA A 145 -2.14 30.52 -0.59
CA ALA A 145 -1.01 29.82 -1.20
C ALA A 145 -1.17 28.29 -1.20
N THR A 146 -2.09 27.71 -0.42
CA THR A 146 -2.42 26.28 -0.43
C THR A 146 -2.91 25.81 -1.81
N GLU A 147 -3.57 26.67 -2.58
CA GLU A 147 -3.98 26.37 -3.96
C GLU A 147 -2.78 25.90 -4.79
N GLU A 148 -1.63 26.55 -4.62
CA GLU A 148 -0.40 26.26 -5.34
C GLU A 148 0.45 25.19 -4.63
N VAL A 149 0.71 25.38 -3.33
CA VAL A 149 1.66 24.56 -2.55
C VAL A 149 1.19 23.13 -2.39
N PHE A 150 -0.11 22.91 -2.17
CA PHE A 150 -0.70 21.58 -2.03
C PHE A 150 -1.56 21.19 -3.23
N ASN A 151 -1.45 21.95 -4.33
CA ASN A 151 -2.21 21.74 -5.57
C ASN A 151 -3.73 21.61 -5.31
N SER A 152 -4.26 22.43 -4.40
CA SER A 152 -5.68 22.43 -4.02
C SER A 152 -6.53 23.25 -4.99
N ARG A 153 -6.36 23.02 -6.29
CA ARG A 153 -7.05 23.77 -7.34
C ARG A 153 -8.52 23.40 -7.42
N PRO A 154 -9.43 24.39 -7.46
CA PRO A 154 -10.84 24.12 -7.71
C PRO A 154 -11.09 23.66 -9.15
N ALA A 155 -11.78 22.54 -9.32
CA ALA A 155 -12.33 22.11 -10.60
C ALA A 155 -13.45 23.05 -11.09
N ARG A 156 -14.18 23.65 -10.14
CA ARG A 156 -15.25 24.62 -10.40
C ARG A 156 -15.16 25.78 -9.41
N GLY A 157 -15.57 26.96 -9.85
CA GLY A 157 -15.52 28.18 -9.04
C GLY A 157 -14.10 28.71 -8.93
N ARG A 158 -13.71 29.16 -7.74
CA ARG A 158 -12.38 29.73 -7.47
C ARG A 158 -11.91 29.42 -6.05
N PHE A 159 -10.62 29.60 -5.81
CA PHE A 159 -10.08 29.62 -4.46
C PHE A 159 -10.33 30.99 -3.81
N PHE A 160 -10.21 31.08 -2.48
CA PHE A 160 -10.30 32.37 -1.80
C PHE A 160 -9.00 33.16 -1.97
N SER A 161 -9.16 34.48 -2.03
CA SER A 161 -8.08 35.44 -2.20
C SER A 161 -7.39 35.80 -0.88
N GLU A 162 -6.22 36.43 -0.98
CA GLU A 162 -5.54 37.00 0.19
C GLU A 162 -6.36 38.10 0.86
N ALA A 163 -7.12 38.88 0.11
CA ALA A 163 -8.03 39.87 0.67
C ALA A 163 -9.13 39.20 1.54
N GLU A 164 -9.74 38.12 1.06
CA GLU A 164 -10.75 37.36 1.83
C GLU A 164 -10.16 36.73 3.09
N ASN A 165 -8.94 36.20 3.02
CA ASN A 165 -8.22 35.72 4.18
C ASN A 165 -7.95 36.85 5.19
N GLN A 166 -7.45 37.99 4.74
CA GLN A 166 -7.18 39.14 5.62
C GLN A 166 -8.43 39.69 6.31
N HIS A 167 -9.56 39.75 5.59
CA HIS A 167 -10.85 40.22 6.10
C HIS A 167 -11.65 39.14 6.85
N ARG A 168 -11.10 37.93 6.99
CA ARG A 168 -11.75 36.80 7.69
C ARG A 168 -13.13 36.47 7.10
N ALA A 169 -13.21 36.48 5.77
CA ALA A 169 -14.45 36.16 5.06
C ALA A 169 -14.89 34.73 5.35
N ASP A 170 -16.17 34.54 5.61
CA ASP A 170 -16.76 33.23 5.88
C ASP A 170 -17.13 32.56 4.54
N VAL A 171 -16.10 32.18 3.79
CA VAL A 171 -16.17 31.44 2.51
C VAL A 171 -15.51 30.07 2.62
N ALA A 172 -15.96 29.11 1.82
CA ALA A 172 -15.44 27.74 1.82
C ALA A 172 -15.19 27.20 0.41
N VAL A 173 -14.13 26.40 0.29
CA VAL A 173 -13.84 25.55 -0.87
C VAL A 173 -14.00 24.10 -0.42
N ILE A 174 -14.85 23.34 -1.11
CA ILE A 174 -15.27 22.01 -0.64
C ILE A 174 -14.84 20.90 -1.60
N GLY A 175 -14.61 19.70 -1.05
CA GLY A 175 -14.28 18.52 -1.81
C GLY A 175 -15.50 17.90 -2.53
N PRO A 176 -15.26 17.07 -3.56
CA PRO A 176 -16.33 16.52 -4.40
C PRO A 176 -17.28 15.58 -3.66
N ASP A 177 -16.85 14.89 -2.59
CA ASP A 177 -17.73 14.01 -1.82
C ASP A 177 -18.72 14.80 -0.96
N ILE A 178 -18.32 15.99 -0.49
CA ILE A 178 -19.23 16.93 0.17
C ILE A 178 -20.32 17.38 -0.81
N VAL A 179 -19.93 17.72 -2.04
CA VAL A 179 -20.90 18.12 -3.09
C VAL A 179 -21.87 16.99 -3.39
N LYS A 180 -21.37 15.77 -3.62
CA LYS A 180 -22.21 14.61 -3.94
C LYS A 180 -23.28 14.35 -2.88
N THR A 181 -22.93 14.57 -1.60
CA THR A 181 -23.84 14.27 -0.49
C THR A 181 -24.78 15.42 -0.17
N LEU A 182 -24.25 16.65 -0.08
CA LEU A 182 -25.04 17.82 0.32
C LEU A 182 -25.79 18.47 -0.85
N TYR A 183 -25.27 18.38 -2.07
CA TYR A 183 -25.79 19.04 -3.27
C TYR A 183 -25.96 18.08 -4.48
N PRO A 184 -26.62 16.91 -4.35
CA PRO A 184 -26.72 15.94 -5.45
C PRO A 184 -27.42 16.46 -6.71
N ASP A 185 -28.37 17.39 -6.56
CA ASP A 185 -29.23 17.87 -7.66
C ASP A 185 -29.03 19.36 -7.97
N GLY A 186 -28.01 20.02 -7.40
CA GLY A 186 -27.88 21.48 -7.51
C GLY A 186 -26.45 21.99 -7.50
N GLU A 187 -26.29 23.21 -8.03
CA GLU A 187 -25.00 23.91 -8.02
C GLU A 187 -24.62 24.29 -6.57
N PRO A 188 -23.46 23.85 -6.04
CA PRO A 188 -23.02 24.21 -4.69
C PRO A 188 -22.51 25.65 -4.58
N ILE A 189 -21.97 26.23 -5.66
CA ILE A 189 -21.36 27.57 -5.64
C ILE A 189 -22.42 28.64 -5.34
N GLY A 190 -22.09 29.57 -4.44
CA GLY A 190 -22.96 30.66 -3.97
C GLY A 190 -23.97 30.22 -2.90
N LYS A 191 -23.95 28.96 -2.47
CA LYS A 191 -24.86 28.45 -1.43
C LYS A 191 -24.17 28.39 -0.06
N PRO A 192 -24.93 28.53 1.04
CA PRO A 192 -24.39 28.40 2.36
C PRO A 192 -24.15 26.92 2.70
N ILE A 193 -23.06 26.63 3.41
CA ILE A 193 -22.78 25.35 4.05
C ILE A 193 -22.54 25.60 5.54
N LEU A 194 -23.21 24.84 6.41
CA LEU A 194 -23.05 24.95 7.85
C LEU A 194 -22.01 23.93 8.31
N ILE A 195 -20.87 24.40 8.81
CA ILE A 195 -19.75 23.56 9.25
C ILE A 195 -19.49 23.87 10.71
N ASP A 196 -19.64 22.86 11.57
CA ASP A 196 -19.44 23.00 13.02
C ASP A 196 -20.17 24.21 13.65
N GLY A 197 -21.39 24.48 13.17
CA GLY A 197 -22.21 25.61 13.63
C GLY A 197 -21.92 26.96 12.98
N VAL A 198 -20.93 27.05 12.08
CA VAL A 198 -20.58 28.27 11.34
C VAL A 198 -21.07 28.18 9.89
N SER A 199 -21.75 29.21 9.40
CA SER A 199 -22.23 29.28 8.02
C SER A 199 -21.17 29.90 7.11
N TYR A 200 -20.76 29.17 6.09
CA TYR A 200 -19.82 29.63 5.06
C TYR A 200 -20.52 29.68 3.70
N GLU A 201 -20.14 30.60 2.82
CA GLU A 201 -20.56 30.57 1.42
C GLU A 201 -19.60 29.70 0.60
N VAL A 202 -20.12 28.73 -0.15
CA VAL A 202 -19.30 27.88 -1.02
C VAL A 202 -18.90 28.67 -2.27
N ILE A 203 -17.60 28.86 -2.49
CA ILE A 203 -17.07 29.61 -3.65
C ILE A 203 -16.31 28.74 -4.66
N GLY A 204 -16.00 27.49 -4.29
CA GLY A 204 -15.24 26.58 -5.13
C GLY A 204 -15.42 25.12 -4.74
N VAL A 205 -15.18 24.24 -5.71
CA VAL A 205 -15.18 22.79 -5.54
C VAL A 205 -13.84 22.24 -6.00
N LEU A 206 -13.11 21.54 -5.12
CA LEU A 206 -11.79 20.97 -5.41
C LEU A 206 -11.84 19.91 -6.53
N GLU A 207 -10.73 19.80 -7.26
CA GLU A 207 -10.47 18.64 -8.09
C GLU A 207 -10.42 17.35 -7.26
N LYS A 208 -10.84 16.25 -7.86
CA LYS A 208 -10.74 14.93 -7.24
C LYS A 208 -9.27 14.51 -7.17
N ARG A 209 -8.81 14.11 -5.98
CA ARG A 209 -7.44 13.61 -5.78
C ARG A 209 -7.23 12.26 -6.47
N LYS A 210 -6.02 12.01 -6.97
CA LYS A 210 -5.65 10.77 -7.65
C LYS A 210 -5.43 9.61 -6.68
N GLY A 211 -4.90 9.91 -5.48
CA GLY A 211 -4.72 8.94 -4.41
C GLY A 211 -5.45 9.34 -3.14
N GLN A 212 -5.90 8.35 -2.38
CA GLN A 212 -6.59 8.55 -1.10
C GLN A 212 -6.02 7.53 -0.12
N LEU A 213 -4.98 7.96 0.63
CA LEU A 213 -4.20 7.13 1.57
C LEU A 213 -5.08 6.14 2.37
N VAL A 214 -6.31 6.56 2.70
CA VAL A 214 -7.46 5.70 3.03
C VAL A 214 -8.74 6.30 2.42
N LYS A 215 -9.45 5.60 1.51
CA LYS A 215 -10.64 6.16 0.80
C LYS A 215 -11.83 6.56 1.68
N ASP A 216 -11.91 6.11 2.94
CA ASP A 216 -13.02 6.50 3.84
C ASP A 216 -12.70 7.73 4.71
N GLN A 217 -11.40 8.05 4.86
CA GLN A 217 -10.87 9.29 5.46
C GLN A 217 -10.46 10.27 4.35
N SER A 218 -11.29 10.34 3.30
CA SER A 218 -10.94 10.92 2.02
C SER A 218 -10.63 12.42 2.08
N ALA A 219 -9.53 12.83 1.43
CA ALA A 219 -9.27 14.21 1.04
C ALA A 219 -10.40 14.81 0.18
N ASP A 220 -11.26 13.99 -0.42
CA ASP A 220 -12.45 14.45 -1.15
C ASP A 220 -13.59 14.90 -0.20
N LYS A 221 -13.49 14.63 1.11
CA LYS A 221 -14.31 15.23 2.18
C LYS A 221 -13.67 16.50 2.77
N ALA A 222 -12.67 17.08 2.11
CA ALA A 222 -12.01 18.30 2.57
C ALA A 222 -12.94 19.51 2.52
N VAL A 223 -12.79 20.39 3.49
CA VAL A 223 -13.43 21.70 3.57
C VAL A 223 -12.38 22.71 3.98
N LEU A 224 -11.93 23.50 3.00
CA LEU A 224 -10.90 24.51 3.17
C LEU A 224 -11.55 25.86 3.34
N VAL A 225 -11.25 26.54 4.45
CA VAL A 225 -11.68 27.93 4.70
C VAL A 225 -10.45 28.82 4.89
N PRO A 226 -10.57 30.15 4.78
CA PRO A 226 -9.43 31.03 5.02
C PRO A 226 -8.90 30.89 6.46
N TYR A 227 -7.57 30.78 6.60
CA TYR A 227 -6.87 30.58 7.88
C TYR A 227 -7.39 31.51 8.99
N ARG A 228 -7.53 32.81 8.69
CA ARG A 228 -7.96 33.79 9.68
C ARG A 228 -9.47 33.74 9.98
N SER A 229 -10.30 33.26 9.06
CA SER A 229 -11.71 32.97 9.33
C SER A 229 -11.82 31.74 10.25
N TYR A 230 -11.09 30.67 9.97
CA TYR A 230 -11.01 29.50 10.86
C TYR A 230 -10.63 29.89 12.29
N LYS A 231 -9.54 30.64 12.47
CA LYS A 231 -9.08 31.11 13.79
C LYS A 231 -10.03 32.07 14.49
N LYS A 232 -10.89 32.79 13.77
CA LYS A 232 -11.95 33.63 14.34
C LYS A 232 -13.00 32.78 15.05
N HIS A 233 -13.37 31.63 14.48
CA HIS A 233 -14.40 30.75 15.03
C HIS A 233 -13.82 29.71 15.99
N LEU A 234 -12.59 29.25 15.75
CA LEU A 234 -11.89 28.23 16.53
C LEU A 234 -10.53 28.76 17.03
N PRO A 235 -10.52 29.70 17.99
CA PRO A 235 -9.30 30.34 18.44
C PRO A 235 -8.35 29.40 19.21
N MET A 236 -8.87 28.32 19.80
CA MET A 236 -8.08 27.35 20.57
C MET A 236 -7.26 26.39 19.70
N ASP A 237 -7.65 26.21 18.44
CA ASP A 237 -6.95 25.35 17.49
C ASP A 237 -5.66 26.03 17.03
N ASP A 238 -4.52 25.39 17.24
CA ASP A 238 -3.20 26.00 17.02
C ASP A 238 -2.14 25.05 16.44
N GLU A 239 -2.54 23.84 16.04
CA GLU A 239 -1.63 22.93 15.36
C GLU A 239 -1.54 23.31 13.88
N ASN A 240 -0.33 23.58 13.40
CA ASN A 240 -0.10 24.01 12.03
C ASN A 240 0.70 22.97 11.25
N LEU A 241 0.19 22.60 10.07
CA LEU A 241 0.97 22.00 9.01
C LEU A 241 1.49 23.12 8.12
N VAL A 242 2.82 23.22 7.97
CA VAL A 242 3.44 24.17 7.05
C VAL A 242 3.89 23.42 5.80
N GLY A 243 3.55 23.96 4.64
CA GLY A 243 3.98 23.43 3.34
C GLY A 243 4.90 24.43 2.66
N ALA A 244 5.96 23.94 2.03
CA ALA A 244 6.86 24.77 1.23
C ALA A 244 7.14 24.09 -0.11
N VAL A 245 7.22 24.86 -1.19
CA VAL A 245 7.64 24.36 -2.50
C VAL A 245 9.01 24.94 -2.82
N ALA A 246 9.99 24.09 -3.08
CA ALA A 246 11.32 24.53 -3.50
C ALA A 246 11.33 25.00 -4.96
N TYR A 247 12.32 25.82 -5.33
CA TYR A 247 12.63 26.02 -6.74
C TYR A 247 13.18 24.71 -7.36
N PRO A 248 12.93 24.46 -8.66
CA PRO A 248 13.43 23.27 -9.34
C PRO A 248 14.94 23.08 -9.15
N GLY A 249 15.35 21.89 -8.70
CA GLY A 249 16.75 21.55 -8.43
C GLY A 249 17.32 22.08 -7.11
N ARG A 250 16.57 22.85 -6.32
CA ARG A 250 17.02 23.45 -5.05
C ARG A 250 16.40 22.79 -3.82
N MET A 251 15.85 21.58 -3.95
CA MET A 251 15.19 20.85 -2.85
C MET A 251 16.09 20.66 -1.61
N PRO A 252 17.35 20.17 -1.73
CA PRO A 252 18.21 20.03 -0.56
C PRO A 252 18.54 21.37 0.11
N GLU A 253 18.79 22.41 -0.69
CA GLU A 253 19.05 23.77 -0.20
C GLU A 253 17.83 24.33 0.55
N ALA A 254 16.63 24.14 0.01
CA ALA A 254 15.39 24.57 0.65
C ALA A 254 15.17 23.84 1.98
N GLU A 255 15.44 22.54 2.04
CA GLU A 255 15.34 21.76 3.28
C GLU A 255 16.30 22.30 4.36
N ASP A 256 17.56 22.56 4.00
CA ASP A 256 18.57 23.11 4.91
C ASP A 256 18.26 24.55 5.36
N GLU A 257 17.79 25.40 4.45
CA GLU A 257 17.38 26.78 4.77
C GLU A 257 16.19 26.79 5.74
N ILE A 258 15.15 25.98 5.48
CA ILE A 258 13.98 25.82 6.35
C ILE A 258 14.43 25.33 7.73
N ARG A 259 15.27 24.30 7.78
CA ARG A 259 15.84 23.78 9.03
C ARG A 259 16.57 24.88 9.80
N GLY A 260 17.42 25.64 9.13
CA GLY A 260 18.17 26.74 9.75
C GLY A 260 17.29 27.87 10.29
N VAL A 261 16.23 28.26 9.56
CA VAL A 261 15.25 29.26 10.02
C VAL A 261 14.48 28.77 11.24
N LEU A 262 13.96 27.54 11.18
CA LEU A 262 13.16 26.98 12.28
C LEU A 262 13.99 26.72 13.53
N ARG A 263 15.22 26.19 13.42
CA ARG A 263 16.11 26.00 14.58
C ARG A 263 16.40 27.32 15.29
N ARG A 264 16.64 28.40 14.53
CA ARG A 264 16.86 29.74 15.09
C ARG A 264 15.62 30.26 15.80
N ARG A 265 14.46 30.23 15.15
CA ARG A 265 13.19 30.71 15.74
C ARG A 265 12.77 29.91 16.98
N ARG A 266 13.01 28.61 16.96
CA ARG A 266 12.67 27.69 18.05
C ARG A 266 13.77 27.58 19.11
N ASN A 267 14.86 28.32 18.98
CA ASN A 267 16.02 28.32 19.87
C ASN A 267 16.56 26.90 20.13
N VAL A 268 16.64 26.07 19.09
CA VAL A 268 17.15 24.70 19.20
C VAL A 268 18.68 24.74 19.28
N PRO A 269 19.30 24.29 20.40
CA PRO A 269 20.76 24.26 20.53
C PRO A 269 21.40 23.42 19.43
N TYR A 270 22.62 23.77 18.98
CA TYR A 270 23.33 23.02 17.93
C TYR A 270 23.52 21.53 18.28
N SER A 271 23.70 21.20 19.57
CA SER A 271 23.87 19.84 20.06
C SER A 271 22.60 18.98 20.04
N ASN A 272 21.42 19.60 19.91
CA ASN A 272 20.14 18.90 20.06
C ASN A 272 19.56 18.54 18.69
N PRO A 273 18.81 17.42 18.60
CA PRO A 273 18.03 17.10 17.40
C PRO A 273 16.97 18.17 17.14
N ASP A 274 16.48 18.22 15.90
CA ASP A 274 15.37 19.10 15.53
C ASP A 274 14.13 18.76 16.38
N ASN A 275 13.39 19.79 16.78
CA ASN A 275 12.12 19.63 17.50
C ASN A 275 10.90 19.86 16.58
N PHE A 276 11.11 19.67 15.29
CA PHE A 276 10.15 19.73 14.18
C PHE A 276 10.58 18.72 13.14
N GLY A 277 9.62 18.19 12.39
CA GLY A 277 9.90 17.31 11.24
C GLY A 277 9.91 18.12 9.95
N ILE A 278 10.82 17.80 9.04
CA ILE A 278 10.75 18.22 7.63
C ILE A 278 10.77 16.95 6.79
N SER A 279 9.84 16.81 5.85
CA SER A 279 9.93 15.75 4.87
C SER A 279 9.43 16.13 3.50
N SER A 280 10.15 15.65 2.49
CA SER A 280 9.66 15.68 1.12
C SER A 280 8.64 14.57 0.88
N ALA A 281 7.78 14.77 -0.12
CA ALA A 281 6.91 13.72 -0.64
C ALA A 281 7.69 12.42 -0.97
N GLN A 282 8.90 12.54 -1.51
CA GLN A 282 9.74 11.38 -1.84
C GLN A 282 10.27 10.64 -0.61
N GLN A 283 10.65 11.36 0.44
CA GLN A 283 11.10 10.75 1.70
C GLN A 283 9.95 9.94 2.34
N ILE A 284 8.74 10.51 2.40
CA ILE A 284 7.55 9.82 2.91
C ILE A 284 7.25 8.56 2.09
N ALA A 285 7.33 8.65 0.75
CA ALA A 285 7.12 7.48 -0.12
C ALA A 285 8.18 6.39 0.12
N ASN A 286 9.43 6.76 0.37
CA ASN A 286 10.53 5.84 0.62
C ASN A 286 10.40 5.14 1.98
N GLU A 287 10.03 5.87 3.04
CA GLU A 287 9.73 5.28 4.35
C GLU A 287 8.59 4.28 4.27
N PHE A 288 7.50 4.65 3.57
CA PHE A 288 6.38 3.76 3.36
C PHE A 288 6.79 2.49 2.59
N ARG A 289 7.65 2.64 1.57
CA ARG A 289 8.23 1.50 0.84
C ARG A 289 9.05 0.61 1.76
N GLN A 290 9.88 1.18 2.63
CA GLN A 290 10.73 0.42 3.55
C GLN A 290 9.89 -0.40 4.54
N ILE A 291 8.86 0.20 5.13
CA ILE A 291 7.92 -0.47 6.04
C ILE A 291 7.20 -1.61 5.29
N THR A 292 6.62 -1.29 4.13
CA THR A 292 5.89 -2.25 3.30
C THR A 292 6.78 -3.42 2.86
N SER A 293 8.05 -3.16 2.52
CA SER A 293 9.01 -4.19 2.13
C SER A 293 9.40 -5.11 3.30
N SER A 294 9.48 -4.57 4.52
CA SER A 294 9.77 -5.36 5.72
C SER A 294 8.60 -6.30 6.06
N VAL A 295 7.37 -5.80 5.93
CA VAL A 295 6.15 -6.61 6.05
C VAL A 295 6.09 -7.68 4.95
N ALA A 296 6.43 -7.32 3.71
CA ALA A 296 6.50 -8.26 2.59
C ALA A 296 7.50 -9.39 2.87
N LEU A 297 8.66 -9.09 3.45
CA LEU A 297 9.68 -10.06 3.80
C LEU A 297 9.16 -11.04 4.86
N LEU A 298 8.57 -10.53 5.95
CA LEU A 298 7.99 -11.37 7.00
C LEU A 298 6.94 -12.34 6.43
N ILE A 299 6.07 -11.85 5.57
CA ILE A 299 5.01 -12.67 4.97
C ILE A 299 5.57 -13.64 3.94
N SER A 300 6.62 -13.27 3.21
CA SER A 300 7.34 -14.18 2.32
C SER A 300 7.93 -15.36 3.11
N VAL A 301 8.47 -15.11 4.31
CA VAL A 301 8.95 -16.18 5.20
C VAL A 301 7.78 -17.09 5.61
N ILE A 302 6.66 -16.53 6.07
CA ILE A 302 5.47 -17.33 6.45
C ILE A 302 4.92 -18.14 5.27
N SER A 303 4.84 -17.53 4.09
CA SER A 303 4.39 -18.18 2.86
C SER A 303 5.33 -19.30 2.43
N SER A 304 6.64 -19.12 2.62
CA SER A 304 7.63 -20.15 2.32
C SER A 304 7.46 -21.40 3.19
N ILE A 305 7.01 -21.27 4.45
CA ILE A 305 6.66 -22.42 5.29
C ILE A 305 5.48 -23.19 4.69
N GLY A 306 4.44 -22.50 4.21
CA GLY A 306 3.31 -23.14 3.52
C GLY A 306 3.77 -23.91 2.27
N LEU A 307 4.67 -23.29 1.49
CA LEU A 307 5.28 -23.94 0.33
C LEU A 307 6.18 -25.13 0.71
N LEU A 308 6.91 -25.07 1.82
CA LEU A 308 7.69 -26.20 2.34
C LEU A 308 6.78 -27.36 2.74
N VAL A 309 5.68 -27.10 3.44
CA VAL A 309 4.69 -28.13 3.80
C VAL A 309 4.09 -28.76 2.53
N GLY A 310 3.72 -27.94 1.55
CA GLY A 310 3.28 -28.41 0.24
C GLY A 310 4.34 -29.25 -0.48
N GLY A 311 5.60 -28.80 -0.48
CA GLY A 311 6.73 -29.48 -1.09
C GLY A 311 7.05 -30.84 -0.45
N VAL A 312 7.03 -30.94 0.88
CA VAL A 312 7.16 -32.22 1.60
C VAL A 312 6.01 -33.16 1.23
N GLY A 313 4.79 -32.63 1.08
CA GLY A 313 3.65 -33.39 0.55
C GLY A 313 3.94 -33.97 -0.84
N VAL A 314 4.48 -33.15 -1.75
CA VAL A 314 4.86 -33.58 -3.11
C VAL A 314 5.89 -34.68 -3.05
N MET A 315 6.95 -34.51 -2.25
CA MET A 315 7.98 -35.54 -2.06
C MET A 315 7.36 -36.87 -1.60
N ASN A 316 6.43 -36.83 -0.63
CA ASN A 316 5.80 -38.03 -0.09
C ASN A 316 4.88 -38.73 -1.10
N ILE A 317 4.13 -37.98 -1.91
CA ILE A 317 3.35 -38.54 -3.01
C ILE A 317 4.28 -39.18 -4.03
N MET A 318 5.36 -38.49 -4.40
CA MET A 318 6.29 -38.98 -5.40
C MET A 318 7.00 -40.25 -4.93
N LEU A 319 7.44 -40.32 -3.67
CA LEU A 319 8.01 -41.55 -3.10
C LEU A 319 7.03 -42.72 -3.14
N MET A 320 5.76 -42.47 -2.82
CA MET A 320 4.69 -43.47 -2.92
C MET A 320 4.47 -43.90 -4.38
N SER A 321 4.43 -42.95 -5.33
CA SER A 321 4.29 -43.24 -6.75
C SER A 321 5.45 -44.10 -7.28
N VAL A 322 6.68 -43.87 -6.79
CA VAL A 322 7.83 -44.72 -7.14
C VAL A 322 7.58 -46.16 -6.67
N THR A 323 7.12 -46.35 -5.44
CA THR A 323 6.83 -47.71 -4.92
C THR A 323 5.70 -48.40 -5.68
N GLN A 324 4.62 -47.68 -6.02
CA GLN A 324 3.47 -48.23 -6.75
C GLN A 324 3.82 -48.56 -8.22
N ARG A 325 4.71 -47.78 -8.83
CA ARG A 325 5.14 -47.97 -10.24
C ARG A 325 6.48 -48.69 -10.37
N THR A 326 6.98 -49.34 -9.32
CA THR A 326 8.31 -49.99 -9.30
C THR A 326 8.51 -50.92 -10.49
N ARG A 327 7.53 -51.82 -10.72
CA ARG A 327 7.57 -52.79 -11.82
C ARG A 327 7.57 -52.12 -13.20
N GLU A 328 6.76 -51.09 -13.38
CA GLU A 328 6.68 -50.33 -14.63
C GLU A 328 8.01 -49.61 -14.96
N ILE A 329 8.64 -49.00 -13.95
CA ILE A 329 9.95 -48.36 -14.07
C ILE A 329 11.03 -49.41 -14.42
N GLY A 330 10.96 -50.59 -13.80
CA GLY A 330 11.85 -51.73 -14.08
C GLY A 330 11.77 -52.18 -15.53
N VAL A 331 10.56 -52.32 -16.08
CA VAL A 331 10.34 -52.64 -17.50
C VAL A 331 10.95 -51.58 -18.41
N ARG A 332 10.70 -50.28 -18.16
CA ARG A 332 11.27 -49.18 -18.97
C ARG A 332 12.80 -49.18 -18.98
N LYS A 333 13.42 -49.46 -17.83
CA LYS A 333 14.87 -49.57 -17.75
C LYS A 333 15.42 -50.83 -18.45
N ALA A 334 14.71 -51.95 -18.38
CA ALA A 334 15.10 -53.19 -19.05
C ALA A 334 15.08 -53.06 -20.58
N ILE A 335 14.18 -52.24 -21.13
CA ILE A 335 14.14 -51.92 -22.58
C ILE A 335 15.10 -50.79 -22.99
N GLY A 336 15.93 -50.28 -22.07
CA GLY A 336 17.04 -49.35 -22.39
C GLY A 336 16.84 -47.88 -22.01
N ALA A 337 15.82 -47.51 -21.22
CA ALA A 337 15.68 -46.14 -20.74
C ALA A 337 16.87 -45.71 -19.87
N ARG A 338 17.39 -44.50 -20.11
CA ARG A 338 18.51 -43.94 -19.33
C ARG A 338 18.00 -43.47 -17.97
N ARG A 339 18.90 -43.38 -16.99
CA ARG A 339 18.60 -42.80 -15.66
C ARG A 339 18.05 -41.37 -15.77
N SER A 340 18.57 -40.60 -16.73
CA SER A 340 18.10 -39.24 -17.04
C SER A 340 16.63 -39.21 -17.46
N ASP A 341 16.17 -40.20 -18.21
CA ASP A 341 14.82 -40.21 -18.78
C ASP A 341 13.78 -40.41 -17.67
N VAL A 342 14.09 -41.32 -16.73
CA VAL A 342 13.30 -41.53 -15.52
C VAL A 342 13.32 -40.30 -14.63
N ILE A 343 14.48 -39.66 -14.43
CA ILE A 343 14.58 -38.43 -13.63
C ILE A 343 13.69 -37.32 -14.22
N TRP A 344 13.82 -37.05 -15.51
CA TRP A 344 13.06 -35.99 -16.18
C TRP A 344 11.55 -36.26 -16.18
N GLN A 345 11.13 -37.52 -16.29
CA GLN A 345 9.72 -37.89 -16.15
C GLN A 345 9.19 -37.50 -14.76
N PHE A 346 9.81 -38.00 -13.69
CA PHE A 346 9.35 -37.71 -12.32
C PHE A 346 9.46 -36.22 -11.97
N LEU A 347 10.51 -35.53 -12.42
CA LEU A 347 10.61 -34.08 -12.23
C LEU A 347 9.50 -33.33 -12.96
N THR A 348 9.17 -33.72 -14.19
CA THR A 348 8.08 -33.10 -14.95
C THR A 348 6.74 -33.33 -14.25
N GLU A 349 6.48 -34.54 -13.73
CA GLU A 349 5.28 -34.82 -12.94
C GLU A 349 5.18 -33.92 -11.69
N ALA A 350 6.28 -33.75 -10.94
CA ALA A 350 6.31 -32.87 -9.77
C ALA A 350 6.11 -31.39 -10.13
N VAL A 351 6.74 -30.92 -11.21
CA VAL A 351 6.61 -29.53 -11.70
C VAL A 351 5.20 -29.26 -12.21
N VAL A 352 4.58 -30.19 -12.94
CA VAL A 352 3.19 -30.06 -13.40
C VAL A 352 2.24 -30.02 -12.21
N LEU A 353 2.46 -30.88 -11.20
CA LEU A 353 1.63 -30.92 -10.01
C LEU A 353 1.68 -29.61 -9.21
N THR A 354 2.88 -29.12 -8.92
CA THR A 354 3.10 -27.88 -8.19
C THR A 354 2.79 -26.64 -9.01
N GLY A 355 2.98 -26.69 -10.32
CA GLY A 355 2.53 -25.66 -11.26
C GLY A 355 1.02 -25.54 -11.28
N ALA A 356 0.27 -26.65 -11.32
CA ALA A 356 -1.18 -26.64 -11.23
C ALA A 356 -1.67 -26.06 -9.89
N GLY A 357 -1.04 -26.44 -8.77
CA GLY A 357 -1.30 -25.84 -7.47
C GLY A 357 -1.00 -24.34 -7.44
N GLY A 358 0.09 -23.92 -8.08
CA GLY A 358 0.45 -22.49 -8.23
C GLY A 358 -0.58 -21.71 -9.03
N VAL A 359 -1.04 -22.25 -10.17
CA VAL A 359 -2.09 -21.62 -10.99
C VAL A 359 -3.41 -21.50 -10.21
N ILE A 360 -3.81 -22.55 -9.50
CA ILE A 360 -5.02 -22.50 -8.65
C ILE A 360 -4.83 -21.46 -7.54
N GLY A 361 -3.66 -21.42 -6.90
CA GLY A 361 -3.33 -20.41 -5.89
C GLY A 361 -3.36 -18.98 -6.44
N VAL A 362 -2.91 -18.77 -7.68
CA VAL A 362 -3.03 -17.48 -8.37
C VAL A 362 -4.48 -17.10 -8.59
N LEU A 363 -5.31 -18.02 -9.08
CA LEU A 363 -6.73 -17.77 -9.30
C LEU A 363 -7.46 -17.42 -7.99
N LEU A 364 -7.18 -18.16 -6.91
CA LEU A 364 -7.74 -17.87 -5.60
C LEU A 364 -7.21 -16.55 -5.02
N GLY A 365 -5.91 -16.27 -5.14
CA GLY A 365 -5.33 -14.99 -4.73
C GLY A 365 -5.93 -13.80 -5.48
N GLY A 366 -6.14 -13.94 -6.79
CA GLY A 366 -6.86 -12.96 -7.61
C GLY A 366 -8.31 -12.80 -7.18
N GLY A 367 -9.00 -13.90 -6.91
CA GLY A 367 -10.36 -13.89 -6.36
C GLY A 367 -10.45 -13.17 -5.02
N ILE A 368 -9.48 -13.39 -4.12
CA ILE A 368 -9.39 -12.69 -2.84
C ILE A 368 -9.13 -11.20 -3.05
N SER A 369 -8.23 -10.81 -3.95
CA SER A 369 -8.00 -9.39 -4.27
C SER A 369 -9.27 -8.71 -4.80
N LEU A 370 -10.02 -9.38 -5.69
CA LEU A 370 -11.32 -8.88 -6.14
C LEU A 370 -12.33 -8.76 -5.00
N LEU A 371 -12.39 -9.75 -4.11
CA LEU A 371 -13.27 -9.74 -2.95
C LEU A 371 -12.89 -8.61 -1.97
N ILE A 372 -11.59 -8.37 -1.74
CA ILE A 372 -11.10 -7.25 -0.92
C ILE A 372 -11.57 -5.92 -1.52
N ASN A 373 -11.39 -5.72 -2.83
CA ASN A 373 -11.81 -4.49 -3.49
C ASN A 373 -13.34 -4.24 -3.40
N LEU A 374 -14.15 -5.31 -3.34
CA LEU A 374 -15.60 -5.23 -3.19
C LEU A 374 -16.05 -5.04 -1.73
N ALA A 375 -15.46 -5.80 -0.81
CA ALA A 375 -15.87 -5.83 0.59
C ALA A 375 -15.26 -4.68 1.41
N VAL A 376 -14.06 -4.24 1.04
CA VAL A 376 -13.34 -3.14 1.70
C VAL A 376 -12.84 -2.17 0.62
N PRO A 377 -13.73 -1.33 0.08
CA PRO A 377 -13.38 -0.41 -1.02
C PRO A 377 -12.21 0.51 -0.69
N SER A 378 -11.97 0.77 0.60
CA SER A 378 -10.90 1.61 1.16
C SER A 378 -9.51 1.00 1.13
N LEU A 379 -9.37 -0.31 0.91
CA LEU A 379 -8.09 -0.99 0.75
C LEU A 379 -7.86 -1.32 -0.73
N PRO A 380 -7.13 -0.47 -1.47
CA PRO A 380 -6.80 -0.78 -2.85
C PRO A 380 -5.95 -2.07 -2.90
N SER A 381 -6.33 -3.00 -3.77
CA SER A 381 -5.52 -4.19 -4.05
C SER A 381 -5.40 -4.44 -5.55
N TYR A 382 -4.19 -4.72 -6.02
CA TYR A 382 -3.95 -5.17 -7.38
C TYR A 382 -2.78 -6.14 -7.42
N ILE A 383 -2.89 -7.19 -8.25
CA ILE A 383 -1.82 -8.16 -8.44
C ILE A 383 -1.05 -7.79 -9.71
N PRO A 384 0.22 -7.34 -9.62
CA PRO A 384 1.01 -7.08 -10.80
C PRO A 384 1.38 -8.40 -11.52
N LEU A 385 1.51 -8.33 -12.85
CA LEU A 385 1.83 -9.49 -13.69
C LEU A 385 3.12 -10.21 -13.24
N TRP A 386 4.14 -9.46 -12.83
CA TRP A 386 5.40 -10.04 -12.36
C TRP A 386 5.21 -10.90 -11.10
N ALA A 387 4.26 -10.56 -10.22
CA ALA A 387 4.00 -11.34 -9.01
C ALA A 387 3.33 -12.68 -9.34
N ILE A 388 2.49 -12.71 -10.38
CA ILE A 388 1.89 -13.96 -10.90
C ILE A 388 2.99 -14.87 -11.45
N VAL A 389 3.86 -14.33 -12.30
CA VAL A 389 4.99 -15.08 -12.87
C VAL A 389 5.92 -15.59 -11.77
N LEU A 390 6.24 -14.74 -10.78
CA LEU A 390 7.04 -15.12 -9.63
C LEU A 390 6.37 -16.25 -8.83
N ALA A 391 5.08 -16.13 -8.52
CA ALA A 391 4.35 -17.13 -7.74
C ALA A 391 4.33 -18.50 -8.41
N VAL A 392 4.04 -18.55 -9.71
CA VAL A 392 4.05 -19.80 -10.49
C VAL A 392 5.48 -20.34 -10.62
N GLY A 393 6.46 -19.47 -10.88
CA GLY A 393 7.87 -19.88 -10.94
C GLY A 393 8.36 -20.48 -9.63
N VAL A 394 8.00 -19.86 -8.50
CA VAL A 394 8.34 -20.35 -7.15
C VAL A 394 7.65 -21.68 -6.88
N SER A 395 6.37 -21.85 -7.24
CA SER A 395 5.67 -23.12 -7.03
C SER A 395 6.30 -24.26 -7.83
N MET A 396 6.63 -24.02 -9.10
CA MET A 396 7.35 -25.00 -9.94
C MET A 396 8.74 -25.32 -9.39
N SER A 397 9.46 -24.33 -8.87
CA SER A 397 10.78 -24.53 -8.25
C SER A 397 10.71 -25.43 -7.01
N VAL A 398 9.64 -25.33 -6.22
CA VAL A 398 9.37 -26.22 -5.08
C VAL A 398 9.17 -27.66 -5.58
N GLY A 399 8.41 -27.86 -6.66
CA GLY A 399 8.23 -29.17 -7.29
C GLY A 399 9.55 -29.78 -7.78
N LEU A 400 10.40 -28.97 -8.40
CA LEU A 400 11.72 -29.40 -8.84
C LEU A 400 12.59 -29.84 -7.64
N PHE A 401 12.65 -29.02 -6.58
CA PHE A 401 13.47 -29.29 -5.41
C PHE A 401 13.03 -30.55 -4.66
N PHE A 402 11.75 -30.66 -4.31
CA PHE A 402 11.23 -31.79 -3.54
C PHE A 402 10.99 -33.05 -4.39
N GLY A 403 10.80 -32.90 -5.71
CA GLY A 403 10.70 -34.00 -6.66
C GLY A 403 12.03 -34.66 -6.99
N MET A 404 13.16 -33.98 -6.74
CA MET A 404 14.50 -34.46 -7.09
C MET A 404 14.87 -35.75 -6.35
N TYR A 405 14.67 -35.80 -5.03
CA TYR A 405 15.02 -36.99 -4.25
C TYR A 405 14.26 -38.26 -4.70
N PRO A 406 12.91 -38.25 -4.83
CA PRO A 406 12.15 -39.36 -5.39
C PRO A 406 12.60 -39.75 -6.81
N ALA A 407 12.85 -38.76 -7.68
CA ALA A 407 13.27 -38.99 -9.06
C ALA A 407 14.62 -39.73 -9.13
N ILE A 408 15.58 -39.34 -8.28
CA ILE A 408 16.88 -40.04 -8.16
C ILE A 408 16.67 -41.45 -7.63
N LYS A 409 15.79 -41.64 -6.63
CA LYS A 409 15.49 -42.96 -6.07
C LYS A 409 14.91 -43.90 -7.12
N ALA A 410 13.94 -43.44 -7.92
CA ALA A 410 13.37 -44.21 -9.03
C ALA A 410 14.42 -44.60 -10.07
N ALA A 411 15.25 -43.65 -10.49
CA ALA A 411 16.27 -43.89 -11.52
C ALA A 411 17.36 -44.90 -11.08
N ARG A 412 17.56 -45.06 -9.76
CA ARG A 412 18.52 -46.00 -9.17
C ARG A 412 17.99 -47.42 -8.95
N LEU A 413 16.70 -47.69 -9.16
CA LEU A 413 16.12 -49.04 -9.03
C LEU A 413 16.82 -50.05 -9.96
N ASP A 414 17.20 -51.22 -9.46
CA ASP A 414 17.74 -52.28 -10.32
C ASP A 414 16.59 -52.89 -11.16
N PRO A 415 16.71 -52.99 -12.50
CA PRO A 415 15.67 -53.58 -13.35
C PRO A 415 15.30 -55.02 -12.93
N VAL A 416 16.27 -55.81 -12.46
CA VAL A 416 16.06 -57.20 -12.09
C VAL A 416 15.27 -57.29 -10.77
N GLU A 417 15.60 -56.47 -9.79
CA GLU A 417 14.87 -56.42 -8.52
C GLU A 417 13.47 -55.82 -8.70
N ALA A 418 13.34 -54.79 -9.53
CA ALA A 418 12.07 -54.12 -9.80
C ALA A 418 11.04 -55.04 -10.49
N LEU A 419 11.49 -56.00 -11.32
CA LEU A 419 10.63 -56.98 -11.98
C LEU A 419 10.19 -58.14 -11.06
N ARG A 420 10.93 -58.36 -9.96
CA ARG A 420 10.60 -59.34 -8.92
C ARG A 420 9.65 -58.81 -7.84
N TYR A 421 9.40 -57.51 -7.84
CA TYR A 421 8.48 -56.87 -6.91
C TYR A 421 7.03 -57.18 -7.31
N GLU A 422 6.26 -57.77 -6.40
CA GLU A 422 4.81 -58.02 -6.55
C GLU A 422 3.97 -56.78 -6.19
#